data_AF-F3ZWZ9-F1
#
_entry.id   AF-F3ZWZ9-F1
#
_cell.length_a   1.000
_cell.length_b   1.000
_cell.length_c   1.000
_cell.angle_alpha   90.00
_cell.angle_beta   90.00
_cell.angle_gamma   90.00
#
_symmetry.space_group_name_H-M   'P 1'
#
loop_
_entity.id
_entity.type
_entity.pdbx_description
1 polymer ?
#
loop_
_entity_poly.entity_id
_entity_poly.type
_entity_poly.pdbx_seq_one_letter_code
_entity_poly.pdbx_strand_id
1 'polypeptide(L)'
;MFQLNYLANIGLLHDMEKLIINVLKQNQGKTLTSHEILEILQESNVIKTLKSYLDRYEKSSGFKEPASHIGAVASQLAQNYPNIKHTTSKCSVLHKKEDAFIYCI
;
A
#
# COMPACT_ATOMS: atom_id res chain seq x y z
N MET A 1 5.62 10.72 -4.18
CA MET A 1 4.97 12.02 -3.89
C MET A 1 3.63 12.17 -4.60
N PHE A 2 3.52 11.82 -5.89
CA PHE A 2 2.26 11.90 -6.65
C PHE A 2 1.12 11.06 -6.06
N GLN A 3 1.36 9.78 -5.74
CA GLN A 3 0.33 8.88 -5.18
C GLN A 3 -0.17 9.35 -3.79
N LEU A 4 0.74 9.86 -2.96
CA LEU A 4 0.40 10.39 -1.63
C LEU A 4 -0.48 11.64 -1.75
N ASN A 5 -0.11 12.55 -2.65
CA ASN A 5 -0.92 13.76 -2.94
C ASN A 5 -2.28 13.39 -3.51
N TYR A 6 -2.35 12.40 -4.40
CA TYR A 6 -3.61 11.89 -4.93
C TYR A 6 -4.52 11.36 -3.82
N LEU A 7 -4.00 10.48 -2.97
CA LEU A 7 -4.73 9.95 -1.81
C LEU A 7 -5.18 11.06 -0.85
N ALA A 8 -4.35 12.07 -0.62
CA ALA A 8 -4.71 13.22 0.21
C ALA A 8 -5.86 14.03 -0.43
N ASN A 9 -5.80 14.27 -1.73
CA ASN A 9 -6.82 15.02 -2.46
C ASN A 9 -8.18 14.33 -2.47
N ILE A 10 -8.21 12.99 -2.51
CA ILE A 10 -9.46 12.21 -2.41
C ILE A 10 -9.83 11.84 -0.97
N GLY A 11 -9.10 12.36 0.03
CA GLY A 11 -9.39 12.16 1.45
C GLY A 11 -9.14 10.74 1.99
N LEU A 12 -8.36 9.91 1.29
CA LEU A 12 -8.11 8.51 1.67
C LEU A 12 -6.75 8.26 2.33
N LEU A 13 -5.82 9.23 2.32
CA LEU A 13 -4.45 9.02 2.78
C LEU A 13 -4.39 8.46 4.22
N HIS A 14 -5.05 9.12 5.15
CA HIS A 14 -4.96 8.76 6.57
C HIS A 14 -5.62 7.41 6.89
N ASP A 15 -6.74 7.09 6.22
CA ASP A 15 -7.38 5.79 6.39
C ASP A 15 -6.55 4.66 5.78
N MET A 16 -5.88 4.93 4.66
CA MET A 16 -4.94 4.00 4.05
C MET A 16 -3.74 3.73 4.97
N GLU A 17 -3.17 4.76 5.59
CA GLU A 17 -2.08 4.61 6.57
C GLU A 17 -2.50 3.67 7.71
N LYS A 18 -3.67 3.92 8.33
CA LYS A 18 -4.20 3.08 9.41
C LYS A 18 -4.38 1.63 8.97
N LEU A 19 -4.94 1.40 7.80
CA LEU A 19 -5.15 0.05 7.26
C LEU A 19 -3.83 -0.68 7.05
N ILE A 20 -2.84 -0.02 6.42
CA ILE A 20 -1.53 -0.63 6.16
C ILE A 20 -0.81 -0.93 7.48
N ILE A 21 -0.80 0.01 8.43
CA ILE A 21 -0.22 -0.22 9.77
C ILE A 21 -0.89 -1.43 10.42
N ASN A 22 -2.22 -1.53 10.37
CA ASN A 22 -2.94 -2.65 10.98
C ASN A 22 -2.59 -3.99 10.31
N VAL A 23 -2.52 -4.05 8.98
CA VAL A 23 -2.13 -5.27 8.25
C VAL A 23 -0.71 -5.70 8.61
N LEU A 24 0.23 -4.76 8.64
CA LEU A 24 1.62 -5.04 8.99
C LEU A 24 1.75 -5.50 10.44
N LYS A 25 1.00 -4.90 11.38
CA LYS A 25 0.95 -5.34 12.79
C LYS A 25 0.34 -6.74 12.93
N GLN A 26 -0.77 -7.03 12.26
CA GLN A 26 -1.39 -8.36 12.27
C GLN A 26 -0.50 -9.44 11.66
N ASN A 27 0.42 -9.04 10.77
CA ASN A 27 1.40 -9.92 10.13
C ASN A 27 2.84 -9.64 10.62
N GLN A 28 2.98 -9.31 11.90
CA GLN A 28 4.27 -8.99 12.50
C GLN A 28 5.34 -10.06 12.20
N GLY A 29 6.54 -9.60 11.84
CA GLY A 29 7.64 -10.48 11.45
C GLY A 29 7.54 -11.07 10.04
N LYS A 30 6.41 -10.91 9.33
CA LYS A 30 6.27 -11.30 7.92
C LYS A 30 6.58 -10.12 7.02
N THR A 31 7.32 -10.41 5.95
CA THR A 31 7.60 -9.44 4.88
C THR A 31 6.48 -9.51 3.84
N LEU A 32 5.79 -8.40 3.61
CA LEU A 32 4.68 -8.29 2.67
C LEU A 32 4.96 -7.22 1.61
N THR A 33 4.77 -7.56 0.34
CA THR A 33 4.80 -6.63 -0.79
C THR A 33 3.50 -5.84 -0.90
N SER A 34 3.50 -4.74 -1.66
CA SER A 34 2.30 -3.91 -1.83
C SER A 34 1.11 -4.65 -2.43
N HIS A 35 1.36 -5.63 -3.32
CA HIS A 35 0.34 -6.50 -3.89
C HIS A 35 -0.24 -7.49 -2.87
N GLU A 36 0.60 -8.03 -1.99
CA GLU A 36 0.15 -8.93 -0.92
C GLU A 36 -0.65 -8.16 0.14
N ILE A 37 -0.25 -6.93 0.46
CA ILE A 37 -1.04 -6.02 1.31
C ILE A 37 -2.38 -5.70 0.63
N LEU A 38 -2.39 -5.46 -0.69
CA LEU A 38 -3.63 -5.23 -1.44
C LEU A 38 -4.57 -6.43 -1.40
N GLU A 39 -4.06 -7.64 -1.53
CA GLU A 39 -4.85 -8.88 -1.47
C GLU A 39 -5.56 -9.02 -0.11
N ILE A 40 -4.83 -8.73 0.99
CA ILE A 40 -5.41 -8.73 2.34
C ILE A 40 -6.49 -7.64 2.51
N LEU A 41 -6.29 -6.46 1.90
CA LEU A 41 -7.18 -5.31 2.02
C LEU A 41 -8.29 -5.26 0.96
N GLN A 42 -8.39 -6.26 0.08
CA GLN A 42 -9.20 -6.21 -1.14
C GLN A 42 -10.67 -5.85 -0.89
N GLU A 43 -11.22 -6.31 0.24
CA GLU A 43 -12.62 -6.08 0.62
C GLU A 43 -12.88 -4.78 1.39
N SER A 44 -11.82 -4.04 1.76
CA SER A 44 -11.97 -2.80 2.52
C SER A 44 -12.65 -1.70 1.68
N ASN A 45 -13.51 -0.90 2.32
CA ASN A 45 -14.18 0.22 1.68
C ASN A 45 -13.19 1.26 1.14
N VAL A 46 -12.03 1.43 1.79
CA VAL A 46 -10.97 2.35 1.34
C VAL A 46 -10.41 1.89 -0.02
N ILE A 47 -10.10 0.59 -0.17
CA ILE A 47 -9.60 0.05 -1.44
C ILE A 47 -10.68 0.08 -2.53
N LYS A 48 -11.94 -0.22 -2.18
CA LYS A 48 -13.08 -0.10 -3.11
C LYS A 48 -13.25 1.34 -3.61
N THR A 49 -13.18 2.31 -2.70
CA THR A 49 -13.26 3.74 -3.03
C THR A 49 -12.09 4.15 -3.93
N LEU A 50 -10.86 3.77 -3.56
CA LEU A 50 -9.67 4.06 -4.37
C LEU A 50 -9.79 3.50 -5.78
N LYS A 51 -10.19 2.23 -5.94
CA LYS A 51 -10.43 1.61 -7.25
C LYS A 51 -11.44 2.40 -8.07
N SER A 52 -12.58 2.79 -7.47
CA SER A 52 -13.59 3.61 -8.16
C SER A 52 -13.06 4.96 -8.64
N TYR A 53 -12.16 5.61 -7.90
CA TYR A 53 -11.54 6.87 -8.30
C TYR A 53 -10.53 6.66 -9.44
N LEU A 54 -9.69 5.62 -9.34
CA LEU A 54 -8.70 5.30 -10.37
C LEU A 54 -9.37 4.94 -11.71
N ASP A 55 -10.42 4.11 -11.66
CA ASP A 55 -11.18 3.72 -12.87
C ASP A 55 -11.86 4.90 -13.56
N ARG A 56 -12.30 5.90 -12.77
CA ARG A 56 -13.05 7.06 -13.29
C ARG A 56 -12.14 8.14 -13.86
N TYR A 57 -10.98 8.39 -13.24
CA TYR A 57 -10.18 9.60 -13.50
C TYR A 57 -8.79 9.32 -14.08
N GLU A 58 -8.25 8.10 -13.97
CA GLU A 58 -6.92 7.76 -14.50
C GLU A 58 -7.03 6.77 -15.66
N LYS A 59 -7.32 7.26 -16.87
CA LYS A 59 -7.35 6.39 -18.07
C LYS A 59 -5.99 6.22 -18.76
N SER A 60 -4.92 6.93 -18.36
CA SER A 60 -3.69 7.00 -19.19
C SER A 60 -2.34 6.91 -18.46
N SER A 61 -2.27 6.71 -17.14
CA SER A 61 -0.99 6.69 -16.40
C SER A 61 -0.58 5.28 -15.93
N GLY A 62 0.72 5.06 -15.69
CA GLY A 62 1.27 3.84 -15.10
C GLY A 62 1.02 3.69 -13.59
N PHE A 63 0.33 4.66 -12.97
CA PHE A 63 -0.01 4.69 -11.55
C PHE A 63 -1.40 4.12 -11.22
N LYS A 64 -2.09 3.52 -12.20
CA LYS A 64 -3.48 3.02 -12.06
C LYS A 64 -3.67 1.92 -11.01
N GLU A 65 -2.61 1.27 -10.54
CA GLU A 65 -2.77 0.13 -9.66
C GLU A 65 -2.90 0.59 -8.19
N PRO A 66 -3.92 0.12 -7.45
CA PRO A 66 -4.02 0.35 -6.01
C PRO A 66 -2.76 -0.08 -5.23
N ALA A 67 -2.07 -1.14 -5.69
CA ALA A 67 -0.81 -1.60 -5.10
C ALA A 67 0.29 -0.52 -5.17
N SER A 68 0.34 0.29 -6.24
CA SER A 68 1.30 1.40 -6.32
C SER A 68 1.06 2.46 -5.23
N HIS A 69 -0.21 2.74 -4.94
CA HIS A 69 -0.61 3.68 -3.90
C HIS A 69 -0.30 3.13 -2.50
N ILE A 70 -0.57 1.84 -2.28
CA ILE A 70 -0.18 1.14 -1.05
C ILE A 70 1.33 1.21 -0.85
N GLY A 71 2.12 0.92 -1.88
CA GLY A 71 3.58 0.95 -1.80
C GLY A 71 4.13 2.35 -1.46
N ALA A 72 3.54 3.40 -2.03
CA ALA A 72 3.89 4.78 -1.69
C ALA A 72 3.63 5.11 -0.21
N VAL A 73 2.46 4.72 0.31
CA VAL A 73 2.10 4.93 1.73
C VAL A 73 2.99 4.08 2.64
N ALA A 74 3.18 2.80 2.34
CA ALA A 74 4.04 1.92 3.13
C ALA A 74 5.50 2.38 3.16
N SER A 75 6.02 2.93 2.06
CA SER A 75 7.35 3.55 2.02
C SER A 75 7.44 4.79 2.90
N GLN A 76 6.43 5.67 2.87
CA GLN A 76 6.37 6.85 3.75
C GLN A 76 6.29 6.41 5.22
N LEU A 77 5.50 5.38 5.51
CA LEU A 77 5.42 4.81 6.85
C LEU A 77 6.77 4.25 7.31
N ALA A 78 7.49 3.51 6.47
CA ALA A 78 8.81 2.98 6.82
C ALA A 78 9.86 4.08 7.08
N GLN A 79 9.71 5.26 6.47
CA GLN A 79 10.58 6.40 6.74
C GLN A 79 10.25 7.10 8.07
N ASN A 80 8.99 7.09 8.48
CA ASN A 80 8.49 7.87 9.62
C ASN A 80 8.21 7.02 10.88
N TYR A 81 8.03 5.71 10.75
CA TYR A 81 7.71 4.79 11.84
C TYR A 81 8.87 3.81 12.03
N PRO A 82 9.58 3.85 13.17
CA PRO A 82 10.77 3.02 13.40
C PRO A 82 10.46 1.50 13.40
N ASN A 83 9.21 1.14 13.70
CA ASN A 83 8.74 -0.25 13.70
C ASN A 83 8.38 -0.78 12.31
N ILE A 84 8.43 0.02 11.25
CA ILE A 84 8.17 -0.44 9.88
C ILE A 84 9.47 -0.32 9.10
N LYS A 85 9.95 -1.43 8.53
CA LYS A 85 11.16 -1.43 7.70
C LYS A 85 10.81 -1.71 6.24
N HIS A 86 11.53 -1.02 5.36
CA HIS A 86 11.50 -1.24 3.93
C HIS A 86 12.60 -2.24 3.53
N THR A 87 12.24 -3.23 2.72
CA THR A 87 13.12 -4.28 2.20
C THR A 87 12.64 -4.72 0.81
N THR A 88 13.17 -5.83 0.31
CA THR A 88 12.72 -6.46 -0.95
C THR A 88 12.37 -7.92 -0.69
N SER A 89 11.29 -8.42 -1.30
CA SER A 89 10.89 -9.83 -1.21
C SER A 89 10.36 -10.35 -2.55
N LYS A 90 10.30 -11.67 -2.71
CA LYS A 90 9.60 -12.29 -3.84
C LYS A 90 8.09 -12.16 -3.59
N CYS A 91 7.42 -11.39 -4.43
CA CYS A 91 5.97 -11.22 -4.39
C CYS A 91 5.28 -12.53 -4.80
N SER A 92 4.38 -13.03 -3.96
CA SER A 92 3.58 -14.22 -4.29
C SER A 92 2.53 -13.97 -5.39
N VAL A 93 2.04 -12.73 -5.53
CA VAL A 93 1.03 -12.34 -6.53
C VAL A 93 1.64 -12.17 -7.93
N LEU A 94 2.78 -11.46 -8.03
CA LEU A 94 3.43 -11.18 -9.32
C LEU A 94 4.54 -12.16 -9.68
N HIS A 95 4.93 -13.04 -8.75
CA HIS A 95 6.02 -14.00 -8.90
C HIS A 95 7.41 -13.42 -9.23
N LYS A 96 7.63 -12.12 -8.97
CA LYS A 96 8.92 -11.40 -9.12
C LYS A 96 9.35 -10.70 -7.83
N LYS A 97 10.60 -10.21 -7.79
CA LYS A 97 11.08 -9.40 -6.65
C LYS A 97 10.46 -8.01 -6.70
N GLU A 98 9.91 -7.58 -5.57
CA GLU A 98 9.26 -6.28 -5.39
C GLU A 98 9.69 -5.66 -4.06
N ASP A 99 9.44 -4.36 -3.93
CA ASP A 99 9.52 -3.66 -2.67
C ASP A 99 8.54 -4.27 -1.66
N ALA A 100 9.01 -4.43 -0.42
CA ALA A 100 8.28 -5.12 0.63
C ALA A 100 8.50 -4.48 1.99
N PHE A 101 7.56 -4.73 2.91
CA PHE A 101 7.48 -4.05 4.18
C PHE A 101 7.26 -5.06 5.31
N ILE A 102 7.88 -4.80 6.45
CA ILE A 102 7.81 -5.66 7.63
C ILE A 102 7.60 -4.80 8.88
N TYR A 103 6.70 -5.24 9.76
CA TYR A 103 6.58 -4.68 11.10
C TYR A 103 7.57 -5.38 12.04
N CYS A 104 8.51 -4.61 12.59
CA CYS A 104 9.52 -5.02 13.56
C CYS A 104 9.12 -4.56 14.97
N ILE A 105 9.37 -5.40 15.97
CA ILE A 105 9.25 -5.04 17.39
C ILE A 105 10.43 -4.16 17.78
#